data_AF-A0AAW8KL68-F1
#
_entry.id   AF-A0AAW8KL68-F1
#
_cell.length_a   1.000
_cell.length_b   1.000
_cell.length_c   1.000
_cell.angle_alpha   90.00
_cell.angle_beta   90.00
_cell.angle_gamma   90.00
#
_symmetry.space_group_name_H-M   'P 1'
#
loop_
_entity.id
_entity.type
_entity.pdbx_description
1 polymer ?
#
loop_
_entity_poly.entity_id
_entity_poly.type
_entity_poly.pdbx_seq_one_letter_code
_entity_poly.pdbx_strand_id
1 'polypeptide(L)'
;MSKTGRPPKPLQEKILSGARIRNDRDEDAQVANAAVDLGMPPCPSWVKGAAKKHWEVLGPKLVQAGLLSVVDGDVFGLHCDNIAAYEQVCEKLTKFDDWIAKTPNDFVIQSAWLQIRNKLQELIIKTAREFGLTPAARSNVKINKQQQQDLFGASQSTESENDPYKNFS
;
A
#
# COMPACT_ATOMS: atom_id res chain seq x y z
N MET A 1 -28.07 -11.27 -10.76
CA MET A 1 -27.89 -12.08 -9.53
C MET A 1 -27.18 -11.21 -8.49
N SER A 2 -27.81 -10.94 -7.35
CA SER A 2 -27.20 -10.17 -6.27
C SER A 2 -26.03 -10.97 -5.68
N LYS A 3 -24.82 -10.40 -5.65
CA LYS A 3 -23.70 -10.98 -4.91
C LYS A 3 -23.92 -10.73 -3.41
N THR A 4 -24.79 -11.52 -2.81
CA THR A 4 -25.13 -11.46 -1.39
C THR A 4 -24.03 -12.15 -0.58
N GLY A 5 -22.90 -11.47 -0.38
CA GLY A 5 -21.78 -11.97 0.40
C GLY A 5 -20.63 -10.97 0.46
N ARG A 6 -19.81 -11.02 1.51
CA ARG A 6 -18.58 -10.21 1.60
C ARG A 6 -17.75 -10.45 0.33
N PRO A 7 -17.32 -9.40 -0.38
CA PRO A 7 -16.48 -9.58 -1.56
C PRO A 7 -15.24 -10.42 -1.19
N PRO A 8 -14.83 -11.35 -2.07
CA PRO A 8 -13.63 -12.13 -1.84
C PRO A 8 -12.44 -11.20 -1.64
N LYS A 9 -11.57 -11.53 -0.67
CA LYS A 9 -10.29 -10.84 -0.52
C LYS A 9 -9.48 -10.99 -1.82
N PRO A 10 -8.86 -9.92 -2.32
CA PRO A 10 -7.98 -10.00 -3.49
C PRO A 10 -6.84 -10.97 -3.23
N LEU A 11 -6.34 -11.59 -4.29
CA LEU A 11 -5.31 -12.62 -4.16
C LEU A 11 -4.02 -12.06 -3.55
N GLN A 12 -3.60 -10.85 -3.90
CA GLN A 12 -2.47 -10.20 -3.25
C GLN A 12 -2.68 -10.13 -1.74
N GLU A 13 -3.85 -9.71 -1.26
CA GLU A 13 -4.15 -9.73 0.18
C GLU A 13 -4.15 -11.16 0.75
N LYS A 14 -4.56 -12.19 0.00
CA LYS A 14 -4.51 -13.60 0.46
C LYS A 14 -3.09 -14.14 0.54
N ILE A 15 -2.25 -13.89 -0.48
CA ILE A 15 -0.84 -14.25 -0.53
C ILE A 15 -0.11 -13.56 0.62
N LEU A 16 -0.30 -12.24 0.71
CA LEU A 16 0.28 -11.43 1.77
C LEU A 16 -0.26 -11.89 3.13
N SER A 17 -1.54 -12.17 3.34
CA SER A 17 -2.04 -12.60 4.67
C SER A 17 -1.71 -14.05 5.03
N GLY A 18 -1.15 -14.82 4.10
CA GLY A 18 -1.01 -16.27 4.20
C GLY A 18 -2.36 -16.97 4.43
N ALA A 19 -3.43 -16.42 3.87
CA ALA A 19 -4.74 -17.05 3.87
C ALA A 19 -4.74 -18.26 2.92
N ARG A 20 -5.63 -19.23 3.16
CA ARG A 20 -5.77 -20.40 2.29
C ARG A 20 -6.14 -19.97 0.86
N ILE A 21 -5.23 -20.24 -0.08
CA ILE A 21 -5.44 -20.12 -1.53
C ILE A 21 -6.05 -21.44 -2.00
N ARG A 22 -7.15 -21.40 -2.76
CA ARG A 22 -7.78 -22.60 -3.33
C ARG A 22 -7.78 -22.48 -4.84
N ASN A 23 -7.15 -23.44 -5.53
CA ASN A 23 -6.96 -23.38 -6.99
C ASN A 23 -8.30 -23.21 -7.74
N ASP A 24 -9.36 -23.92 -7.34
CA ASP A 24 -10.70 -23.84 -7.94
C ASP A 24 -11.34 -22.44 -7.93
N ARG A 25 -10.92 -21.56 -7.02
CA ARG A 25 -11.50 -20.21 -6.84
C ARG A 25 -10.52 -19.09 -7.14
N ASP A 26 -9.23 -19.36 -6.95
CA ASP A 26 -8.17 -18.36 -6.95
C ASP A 26 -7.26 -18.46 -8.19
N GLU A 27 -7.45 -19.44 -9.08
CA GLU A 27 -6.67 -19.60 -10.32
C GLU A 27 -6.84 -18.41 -11.28
N ASP A 28 -8.07 -17.94 -11.51
CA ASP A 28 -8.32 -16.71 -12.31
C ASP A 28 -7.66 -15.47 -11.69
N ALA A 29 -7.67 -15.38 -10.36
CA ALA A 29 -7.03 -14.29 -9.64
C ALA A 29 -5.50 -14.43 -9.63
N GLN A 30 -4.96 -15.66 -9.70
CA GLN A 30 -3.53 -15.94 -9.84
C GLN A 30 -3.03 -15.47 -11.19
N VAL A 31 -3.73 -15.79 -12.27
CA VAL A 31 -3.37 -15.35 -13.62
C VAL A 31 -3.44 -13.82 -13.75
N ALA A 32 -4.46 -13.18 -13.17
CA ALA A 32 -4.62 -11.73 -13.24
C ALA A 32 -3.58 -10.94 -12.41
N ASN A 33 -3.14 -11.45 -11.25
CA ASN A 33 -2.14 -10.78 -10.41
C ASN A 33 -0.70 -11.16 -10.74
N ALA A 34 -0.45 -12.35 -11.30
CA ALA A 34 0.88 -12.81 -11.71
C ALA A 34 1.39 -12.10 -12.98
N ALA A 35 0.53 -11.39 -13.71
CA ALA A 35 0.88 -10.70 -14.95
C ALA A 35 1.43 -9.27 -14.76
N VAL A 36 1.53 -8.78 -13.53
CA VAL A 36 1.95 -7.40 -13.26
C VAL A 36 3.31 -7.38 -12.60
N ASP A 37 4.29 -6.81 -13.30
CA ASP A 37 5.64 -6.66 -12.80
C ASP A 37 5.67 -5.72 -11.57
N LEU A 38 6.21 -6.23 -10.47
CA LEU A 38 6.54 -5.42 -9.31
C LEU A 38 7.69 -4.49 -9.66
N GLY A 39 7.53 -3.20 -9.39
CA GLY A 39 8.49 -2.21 -9.84
C GLY A 39 8.02 -0.80 -9.59
N MET A 40 8.97 0.14 -9.69
CA MET A 40 8.67 1.55 -9.54
C MET A 40 7.95 2.05 -10.81
N PRO A 41 6.71 2.53 -10.71
CA PRO A 41 6.01 3.08 -11.87
C PRO A 41 6.67 4.40 -12.33
N PRO A 42 6.49 4.79 -13.60
CA PRO A 42 6.89 6.12 -14.06
C PRO A 42 6.10 7.19 -13.29
N CYS A 43 6.80 8.23 -12.81
CA CYS A 43 6.17 9.32 -12.08
C CYS A 43 5.24 10.13 -13.02
N PRO A 44 3.94 10.26 -12.71
CA PRO A 44 3.03 11.04 -13.54
C PRO A 44 3.43 12.51 -13.62
N SER A 45 3.19 13.14 -14.76
CA SER A 45 3.65 14.51 -15.05
C SER A 45 3.03 15.59 -14.15
N TRP A 46 1.87 15.31 -13.55
CA TRP A 46 1.18 16.21 -12.61
C TRP A 46 1.74 16.15 -11.18
N VAL A 47 2.48 15.10 -10.81
CA VAL A 47 3.07 14.96 -9.47
C VAL A 47 4.31 15.85 -9.36
N LYS A 48 4.18 16.99 -8.67
CA LYS A 48 5.22 18.02 -8.57
C LYS A 48 5.42 18.51 -7.13
N GLY A 49 6.51 19.25 -6.90
CA GLY A 49 6.76 19.92 -5.62
C GLY A 49 6.79 18.96 -4.42
N ALA A 50 5.99 19.25 -3.39
CA ALA A 50 5.90 18.42 -2.18
C ALA A 50 5.39 17.00 -2.48
N ALA A 51 4.46 16.83 -3.42
CA ALA A 51 3.95 15.51 -3.80
C ALA A 51 5.08 14.62 -4.38
N LYS A 52 5.96 15.21 -5.19
CA LYS A 52 7.11 14.49 -5.76
C LYS A 52 8.10 14.02 -4.69
N LYS A 53 8.29 14.79 -3.61
CA LYS A 53 9.13 14.36 -2.48
C LYS A 53 8.55 13.12 -1.81
N HIS A 54 7.23 13.10 -1.58
CA HIS A 54 6.55 11.92 -1.03
C HIS A 54 6.67 10.71 -1.95
N TRP A 55 6.54 10.92 -3.26
CA TRP A 55 6.74 9.88 -4.27
C TRP A 55 8.14 9.24 -4.20
N GLU A 56 9.18 10.07 -4.16
CA GLU A 56 10.59 9.64 -4.13
C GLU A 56 10.94 8.95 -2.80
N VAL A 57 10.30 9.33 -1.69
CA VAL A 57 10.56 8.75 -0.36
C VAL A 57 9.77 7.46 -0.11
N LEU A 58 8.50 7.42 -0.49
CA LEU A 58 7.60 6.29 -0.22
C LEU A 58 7.69 5.20 -1.29
N GLY A 59 7.85 5.59 -2.55
CA GLY A 59 7.86 4.66 -3.69
C GLY A 59 8.87 3.54 -3.54
N PRO A 60 10.17 3.83 -3.32
CA PRO A 60 11.20 2.79 -3.16
C PRO A 60 10.92 1.85 -1.98
N LYS A 61 10.35 2.36 -0.88
CA LYS A 61 9.99 1.55 0.29
C LYS A 61 8.84 0.60 0.00
N LEU A 62 7.85 1.05 -0.76
CA LEU A 62 6.72 0.22 -1.17
C LEU A 62 7.15 -0.86 -2.18
N VAL A 63 8.03 -0.53 -3.12
CA VAL A 63 8.62 -1.52 -4.06
C VAL A 63 9.43 -2.57 -3.29
N GLN A 64 10.29 -2.16 -2.34
CA GLN A 64 11.05 -3.08 -1.50
C GLN A 64 10.14 -4.01 -0.67
N ALA A 65 8.97 -3.52 -0.27
CA ALA A 65 7.97 -4.31 0.45
C ALA A 65 7.12 -5.20 -0.49
N GLY A 66 7.28 -5.10 -1.81
CA GLY A 66 6.46 -5.81 -2.80
C GLY A 66 5.01 -5.32 -2.87
N LEU A 67 4.76 -4.06 -2.50
CA LEU A 67 3.44 -3.44 -2.39
C LEU A 67 3.14 -2.42 -3.50
N LEU A 68 4.06 -2.24 -4.46
CA LEU A 68 3.90 -1.32 -5.58
C LEU A 68 4.32 -2.00 -6.88
N SER A 69 3.49 -1.84 -7.90
CA SER A 69 3.70 -2.36 -9.24
C SER A 69 3.77 -1.25 -10.29
N VAL A 70 4.22 -1.59 -11.49
CA VAL A 70 4.38 -0.62 -12.60
C VAL A 70 3.06 0.02 -13.06
N VAL A 71 1.91 -0.59 -12.77
CA VAL A 71 0.58 -0.06 -13.15
C VAL A 71 -0.04 0.85 -12.09
N ASP A 72 0.50 0.86 -10.87
CA ASP A 72 -0.09 1.60 -9.74
C ASP A 72 0.27 3.11 -9.76
N GLY A 73 0.96 3.57 -10.81
CA GLY A 73 1.56 4.90 -10.87
C GLY A 73 0.57 6.05 -10.64
N ASP A 74 -0.59 6.03 -11.30
CA ASP A 74 -1.57 7.11 -11.16
C ASP A 74 -2.19 7.14 -9.76
N VAL A 75 -2.49 5.97 -9.20
CA VAL A 75 -3.10 5.84 -7.87
C VAL A 75 -2.11 6.24 -6.78
N PHE A 76 -0.85 5.82 -6.90
CA PHE A 76 0.22 6.23 -6.00
C PHE A 76 0.51 7.74 -6.13
N GLY A 77 0.37 8.28 -7.34
CA GLY A 77 0.57 9.70 -7.63
C GLY A 77 -0.50 10.54 -6.96
N LEU A 78 -1.75 10.11 -7.06
CA LEU A 78 -2.88 10.73 -6.36
C LEU A 78 -2.72 10.66 -4.83
N HIS A 79 -2.18 9.57 -4.29
CA HIS A 79 -1.87 9.47 -2.87
C HIS A 79 -0.86 10.53 -2.43
N CYS A 80 0.24 10.65 -3.17
CA CYS A 80 1.29 11.65 -2.90
C CYS A 80 0.77 13.09 -3.04
N ASP A 81 -0.07 13.36 -4.04
CA ASP A 81 -0.69 14.67 -4.26
C ASP A 81 -1.65 15.05 -3.12
N ASN A 82 -2.48 14.09 -2.67
CA ASN A 82 -3.37 14.31 -1.54
C ASN A 82 -2.62 14.64 -0.25
N ILE A 83 -1.49 13.97 0.03
CA ILE A 83 -0.66 14.29 1.21
C ILE A 83 -0.10 15.72 1.10
N ALA A 84 0.44 16.10 -0.07
CA ALA A 84 0.97 17.44 -0.29
C ALA A 84 -0.11 18.53 -0.18
N ALA A 85 -1.33 18.26 -0.67
CA ALA A 85 -2.47 19.16 -0.49
C ALA A 85 -2.90 19.25 0.98
N TYR A 86 -2.89 18.13 1.71
CA TYR A 86 -3.23 18.10 3.12
C TYR A 86 -2.25 18.90 3.98
N GLU A 87 -0.95 18.81 3.69
CA GLU A 87 0.08 19.64 4.32
C GLU A 87 -0.20 21.14 4.13
N GLN A 88 -0.47 21.57 2.88
CA GLN A 88 -0.81 22.96 2.57
C GLN A 88 -2.06 23.44 3.31
N VAL A 89 -3.09 22.61 3.41
CA VAL A 89 -4.32 22.98 4.14
C VAL A 89 -4.06 23.06 5.64
N CYS A 90 -3.21 22.20 6.20
CA CYS A 90 -2.83 22.27 7.61
C CYS A 90 -2.00 23.52 7.93
N GLU A 91 -1.15 23.99 7.01
CA GLU A 91 -0.46 25.27 7.13
C GLU A 91 -1.42 26.47 7.15
N LYS A 92 -2.60 26.35 6.53
CA LYS A 92 -3.65 27.39 6.58
C LYS A 92 -4.50 27.31 7.85
N LEU A 93 -4.67 26.12 8.43
CA LEU A 93 -5.49 25.85 9.61
C LEU A 93 -4.65 25.76 10.89
N THR A 94 -3.88 26.80 11.19
CA THR A 94 -2.98 26.79 12.36
C THR A 94 -3.70 27.03 13.68
N LYS A 95 -4.79 27.80 13.69
CA LYS A 95 -5.54 28.15 14.91
C LYS A 95 -6.91 27.49 14.90
N PHE A 96 -7.44 27.23 16.09
CA PHE A 96 -8.80 26.70 16.25
C PHE A 96 -9.87 27.65 15.69
N ASP A 97 -9.65 28.96 15.76
CA ASP A 97 -10.59 29.94 15.22
C ASP A 97 -10.71 29.84 13.69
N ASP A 98 -9.67 29.38 12.99
CA ASP A 98 -9.68 29.18 11.53
C ASP A 98 -10.56 27.99 11.11
N TRP A 99 -10.98 27.15 12.06
CA TRP A 99 -11.82 25.98 11.83
C TRP A 99 -13.30 26.35 11.71
N ILE A 100 -13.62 27.57 12.11
CA ILE A 100 -14.98 28.09 12.21
C ILE A 100 -15.10 29.27 11.25
N ALA A 101 -16.19 29.29 10.46
CA ALA A 101 -16.56 30.42 9.63
C ALA A 101 -17.91 30.99 10.09
N LYS A 102 -18.05 32.31 10.04
CA LYS A 102 -19.32 32.99 10.31
C LYS A 102 -20.01 33.33 9.00
N THR A 103 -21.28 32.97 8.90
CA THR A 103 -22.13 33.38 7.77
C THR A 103 -22.57 34.84 7.92
N PRO A 104 -23.05 35.49 6.84
CA PRO A 104 -23.62 36.84 6.91
C PRO A 104 -24.78 36.99 7.91
N ASN A 105 -25.43 35.86 8.27
CA ASN A 105 -26.53 35.81 9.24
C ASN A 105 -26.07 35.43 10.67
N ASP A 106 -24.76 35.57 10.97
CA ASP A 106 -24.11 35.26 12.26
C ASP A 106 -24.22 33.80 12.72
N PHE A 107 -24.63 32.88 11.84
CA PHE A 107 -24.51 31.45 12.12
C PHE A 107 -23.06 30.99 12.01
N VAL A 108 -22.68 30.17 12.99
CA VAL A 108 -21.37 29.53 13.09
C VAL A 108 -21.39 28.22 12.31
N ILE A 109 -20.57 28.14 11.26
CA ILE A 109 -20.41 26.94 10.42
C ILE A 109 -18.95 26.48 10.43
N GLN A 110 -18.69 25.25 9.98
CA GLN A 110 -17.32 24.80 9.75
C GLN A 110 -16.67 25.57 8.60
N SER A 111 -15.39 25.91 8.73
CA SER A 111 -14.66 26.55 7.66
C SER A 111 -14.51 25.61 6.46
N ALA A 112 -14.52 26.18 5.24
CA ALA A 112 -14.35 25.42 4.01
C ALA A 112 -13.02 24.65 4.00
N TRP A 113 -11.96 25.26 4.55
CA TRP A 113 -10.65 24.64 4.71
C TRP A 113 -10.70 23.39 5.60
N LEU A 114 -11.47 23.42 6.69
CA LEU A 114 -11.64 22.26 7.56
C LEU A 114 -12.35 21.11 6.83
N GLN A 115 -13.35 21.42 6.01
CA GLN A 115 -14.06 20.42 5.21
C GLN A 115 -13.12 19.77 4.18
N ILE A 116 -12.30 20.57 3.48
CA ILE A 116 -11.28 20.07 2.54
C ILE A 116 -10.27 19.19 3.27
N ARG A 117 -9.76 19.64 4.43
CA ARG A 117 -8.83 18.88 5.27
C ARG A 117 -9.38 17.50 5.63
N ASN A 118 -10.61 17.46 6.14
CA ASN A 118 -11.27 16.21 6.54
C ASN A 118 -11.43 15.28 5.34
N LYS A 119 -11.81 15.82 4.17
CA LYS A 119 -11.94 15.03 2.95
C LYS A 119 -10.62 14.45 2.48
N LEU A 120 -9.55 15.25 2.47
CA LEU A 120 -8.20 14.79 2.12
C LEU A 120 -7.73 13.71 3.09
N GLN A 121 -7.95 13.88 4.39
CA GLN A 121 -7.60 12.88 5.40
C GLN A 121 -8.29 11.54 5.15
N GLU A 122 -9.58 11.53 4.81
CA GLU A 122 -10.31 10.32 4.44
C GLU A 122 -9.70 9.63 3.20
N LEU A 123 -9.40 10.40 2.15
CA LEU A 123 -8.83 9.89 0.91
C LEU A 123 -7.43 9.31 1.12
N ILE A 124 -6.58 9.99 1.92
CA ILE A 124 -5.25 9.53 2.29
C ILE A 124 -5.34 8.22 3.07
N ILE A 125 -6.23 8.11 4.07
CA ILE A 125 -6.38 6.88 4.85
C ILE A 125 -6.90 5.74 3.97
N LYS A 126 -7.82 6.02 3.05
CA LYS A 126 -8.35 5.01 2.11
C LYS A 126 -7.24 4.47 1.22
N THR A 127 -6.51 5.35 0.54
CA THR A 127 -5.39 4.96 -0.34
C THR A 127 -4.24 4.33 0.44
N ALA A 128 -3.96 4.79 1.67
CA ALA A 128 -2.97 4.16 2.56
C ALA A 128 -3.32 2.72 2.95
N ARG A 129 -4.61 2.34 3.00
CA ARG A 129 -5.02 0.96 3.24
C ARG A 129 -4.73 0.07 2.04
N GLU A 130 -4.96 0.57 0.82
CA GLU A 130 -4.69 -0.19 -0.42
C GLU A 130 -3.19 -0.50 -0.56
N PHE A 131 -2.31 0.46 -0.27
CA PHE A 131 -0.86 0.27 -0.33
C PHE A 131 -0.22 -0.37 0.92
N GLY A 132 -1.02 -0.80 1.91
CA GLY A 132 -0.45 -1.44 3.11
C GLY A 132 0.28 -0.49 4.08
N LEU A 133 0.07 0.83 3.99
CA LEU A 133 0.75 1.83 4.81
C LEU A 133 0.19 1.94 6.25
N THR A 134 -0.98 1.36 6.52
CA THR A 134 -1.59 1.34 7.86
C THR A 134 -1.20 0.09 8.66
N PRO A 135 -1.03 0.15 10.00
CA PRO A 135 -0.71 -1.02 10.82
C PRO A 135 -1.67 -2.20 10.63
N ALA A 136 -2.97 -1.93 10.50
CA ALA A 136 -3.99 -2.95 10.26
C ALA A 136 -3.86 -3.59 8.86
N ALA A 137 -3.45 -2.82 7.85
CA ALA A 137 -3.16 -3.39 6.54
C ALA A 137 -1.86 -4.22 6.57
N ARG A 138 -0.84 -3.77 7.33
CA ARG A 138 0.41 -4.53 7.52
C ARG A 138 0.24 -5.86 8.24
N SER A 139 -0.69 -5.99 9.19
CA SER A 139 -0.97 -7.27 9.85
C SER A 139 -1.54 -8.33 8.90
N ASN A 140 -2.14 -7.89 7.77
CA ASN A 140 -2.55 -8.78 6.69
C ASN A 140 -1.44 -9.00 5.66
N VAL A 141 -0.22 -8.49 5.88
CA VAL A 141 0.93 -8.67 4.99
C VAL A 141 2.05 -9.43 5.70
N LYS A 142 1.93 -10.75 5.73
CA LYS A 142 3.06 -11.68 5.83
C LYS A 142 3.90 -11.52 4.57
N ILE A 143 4.96 -10.74 4.71
CA ILE A 143 6.02 -10.62 3.71
C ILE A 143 6.56 -12.02 3.44
N ASN A 144 6.35 -12.54 2.22
CA ASN A 144 6.99 -13.76 1.77
C ASN A 144 8.50 -13.47 1.67
N LYS A 145 9.25 -13.88 2.70
CA LYS A 145 10.74 -13.85 2.72
C LYS A 145 11.41 -14.71 1.65
N GLN A 146 10.66 -15.24 0.68
CA GLN A 146 11.18 -16.16 -0.32
C GLN A 146 12.22 -15.51 -1.25
N GLN A 147 12.19 -14.20 -1.49
CA GLN A 147 13.26 -13.52 -2.25
C GLN A 147 14.55 -13.29 -1.45
N GLN A 148 14.54 -13.35 -0.11
CA GLN A 148 15.77 -13.25 0.68
C GLN A 148 16.52 -14.58 0.81
N GLN A 149 15.85 -15.71 0.56
CA GLN A 149 16.50 -17.02 0.61
C GLN A 149 17.33 -17.33 -0.65
N ASP A 150 17.10 -16.62 -1.75
CA ASP A 150 17.85 -16.82 -3.00
C ASP A 150 19.16 -15.98 -3.05
N LEU A 151 19.30 -14.98 -2.17
CA LEU A 151 20.49 -14.10 -2.13
C LEU A 151 21.65 -14.68 -1.31
N PHE A 152 21.36 -15.59 -0.38
CA PHE A 152 22.37 -16.42 0.29
C PHE A 152 22.21 -17.83 -0.25
N GLY A 153 22.86 -18.11 -1.38
CA GLY A 153 22.77 -19.38 -2.10
C GLY A 153 22.90 -20.61 -1.18
N ALA A 154 21.76 -21.10 -0.69
CA ALA A 154 21.65 -22.36 0.03
C ALA A 154 21.41 -23.51 -0.96
N SER A 155 22.05 -23.43 -2.12
CA SER A 155 22.09 -24.46 -3.15
C SER A 155 23.54 -24.88 -3.39
N GLN A 156 24.37 -24.94 -2.36
CA GLN A 156 25.68 -25.60 -2.39
C GLN A 156 26.17 -25.88 -0.95
N SER A 157 25.70 -26.97 -0.34
CA SER A 157 26.49 -27.83 0.57
C SER A 157 25.60 -28.74 1.42
N THR A 158 25.19 -29.89 0.88
CA THR A 158 25.11 -31.15 1.65
C THR A 158 25.09 -32.35 0.69
N GLU A 159 26.08 -32.43 -0.20
CA GLU A 159 26.68 -33.72 -0.49
C GLU A 159 27.88 -33.85 0.44
N SER A 160 27.61 -34.20 1.70
CA SER A 160 28.68 -34.64 2.60
C SER A 160 28.95 -36.11 2.29
N GLU A 161 29.97 -36.35 1.46
CA GLU A 161 30.55 -37.66 1.17
C GLU A 161 31.17 -38.34 2.42
N ASN A 162 31.05 -37.75 3.61
CA ASN A 162 31.50 -38.28 4.90
C ASN A 162 30.44 -38.06 5.98
N ASP A 163 29.38 -38.87 5.97
CA ASP A 163 28.48 -39.01 7.12
C ASP A 163 28.95 -40.19 8.01
N PRO A 164 29.53 -39.92 9.19
CA PRO A 164 30.06 -40.96 10.08
C PRO A 164 29.00 -41.83 10.75
N TYR A 165 27.70 -41.59 10.53
CA TYR A 165 26.61 -42.36 11.16
C TYR A 165 25.82 -43.25 10.19
N LYS A 166 26.28 -43.41 8.94
CA LYS A 166 25.59 -44.22 7.92
C LYS A 166 25.44 -45.71 8.26
N ASN A 167 26.16 -46.21 9.27
CA ASN A 167 26.21 -47.63 9.64
C ASN A 167 25.63 -47.98 11.02
N PHE A 168 24.90 -47.07 11.67
CA PHE A 168 24.19 -47.40 12.90
C PHE A 168 22.68 -47.46 12.64
N SER A 169 22.16 -48.69 12.58
CA SER A 169 20.73 -49.02 12.68
C SER A 169 20.46 -49.76 13.98
#